data_AF-A0A0D6QQN8-F1
#
_entry.id   AF-A0A0D6QQN8-F1
#
_cell.length_a   1.000
_cell.length_b   1.000
_cell.length_c   1.000
_cell.angle_alpha   90.00
_cell.angle_beta   90.00
_cell.angle_gamma   90.00
#
_symmetry.space_group_name_H-M   'P 1'
#
loop_
_entity.id
_entity.type
_entity.pdbx_description
1 polymer ?
#
loop_
_entity_poly.entity_id
_entity_poly.type
_entity_poly.pdbx_seq_one_letter_code
_entity_poly.pdbx_strand_id
1 'polypeptide(L)'
;MRGVAILVDVRAVREIEGGEAGRRWERPLALGQGAFYAATGAWPLVHMPSFVAVTGPKLEPWLVRTVGVLVGTIGGTLLSAGARRRITPEVRWLALASAAGIAAIELWYAGRRRRIAPVYLLDGAGELALAAAWVALGARRRVRGGVARVGGGGGRPHGREEEAR
;
A
#
# COMPACT_ATOMS: atom_id res chain seq x y z
N MET A 1 -48.80 -14.84 -15.52
CA MET A 1 -47.52 -15.57 -15.52
C MET A 1 -46.50 -14.78 -16.33
N ARG A 2 -45.36 -14.40 -15.71
CA ARG A 2 -44.02 -14.09 -16.25
C ARG A 2 -43.90 -12.95 -17.30
N GLY A 3 -42.93 -12.03 -17.24
CA GLY A 3 -41.73 -11.97 -16.44
C GLY A 3 -41.16 -10.54 -16.37
N VAL A 4 -40.60 -10.21 -15.21
CA VAL A 4 -39.84 -8.99 -14.94
C VAL A 4 -38.48 -9.13 -15.59
N ALA A 5 -38.19 -8.29 -16.59
CA ALA A 5 -36.87 -8.20 -17.21
C ALA A 5 -35.90 -7.54 -16.22
N ILE A 6 -35.08 -8.36 -15.57
CA ILE A 6 -33.92 -7.88 -14.79
C ILE A 6 -32.85 -7.48 -15.80
N LEU A 7 -32.86 -6.21 -16.23
CA LEU A 7 -31.73 -5.63 -16.95
C LEU A 7 -30.63 -5.36 -15.92
N VAL A 8 -29.78 -6.37 -15.69
CA VAL A 8 -28.57 -6.22 -14.90
C VAL A 8 -27.65 -5.25 -15.65
N ASP A 9 -27.46 -4.05 -15.13
CA ASP A 9 -26.51 -3.10 -15.69
C ASP A 9 -25.10 -3.71 -15.59
N VAL A 10 -24.57 -4.12 -16.73
CA VAL A 10 -23.23 -4.70 -16.88
C VAL A 10 -22.16 -3.75 -16.36
N ARG A 11 -22.41 -2.43 -16.32
CA ARG A 11 -21.53 -1.45 -15.69
C ARG A 11 -21.55 -1.55 -14.18
N ALA A 12 -22.72 -1.71 -13.55
CA ALA A 12 -22.83 -1.87 -12.10
C ALA A 12 -22.12 -3.15 -11.62
N VAL A 13 -22.21 -4.25 -12.36
CA VAL A 13 -21.48 -5.49 -12.05
C VAL A 13 -19.97 -5.31 -12.21
N ARG A 14 -19.50 -4.70 -13.30
CA ARG A 14 -18.06 -4.39 -13.48
C ARG A 14 -17.51 -3.42 -12.42
N GLU A 15 -18.35 -2.54 -11.91
CA GLU A 15 -17.99 -1.55 -10.89
C GLU A 15 -17.83 -2.20 -9.50
N ILE A 16 -18.69 -3.17 -9.16
CA ILE A 16 -18.59 -4.01 -7.97
C ILE A 16 -17.34 -4.92 -8.05
N GLU A 17 -17.16 -5.63 -9.17
CA GLU A 17 -15.99 -6.51 -9.39
C GLU A 17 -14.68 -5.75 -9.29
N GLY A 18 -14.61 -4.54 -9.85
CA GLY A 18 -13.41 -3.73 -9.75
C GLY A 18 -13.16 -3.16 -8.34
N GLY A 19 -14.22 -2.89 -7.57
CA GLY A 19 -14.16 -2.44 -6.17
C GLY A 19 -13.66 -3.54 -5.24
N GLU A 20 -14.12 -4.76 -5.48
CA GLU A 20 -13.64 -5.97 -4.83
C GLU A 20 -12.22 -6.31 -5.25
N ALA A 21 -11.85 -6.17 -6.52
CA ALA A 21 -10.50 -6.41 -7.00
C ALA A 21 -9.48 -5.51 -6.28
N GLY A 22 -9.79 -4.22 -6.07
CA GLY A 22 -8.91 -3.31 -5.31
C GLY A 22 -8.67 -3.77 -3.87
N ARG A 23 -9.72 -4.21 -3.16
CA ARG A 23 -9.61 -4.79 -1.82
C ARG A 23 -8.90 -6.14 -1.81
N ARG A 24 -9.11 -6.95 -2.86
CA ARG A 24 -8.50 -8.27 -3.03
C ARG A 24 -6.98 -8.20 -3.15
N TRP A 25 -6.43 -7.14 -3.74
CA TRP A 25 -5.00 -6.98 -3.95
C TRP A 25 -4.25 -6.29 -2.79
N GLU A 26 -4.93 -5.50 -1.96
CA GLU A 26 -4.29 -4.86 -0.80
C GLU A 26 -3.83 -5.87 0.25
N ARG A 27 -4.62 -6.91 0.49
CA ARG A 27 -4.26 -7.97 1.43
C ARG A 27 -2.97 -8.71 1.05
N PRO A 28 -2.84 -9.30 -0.16
CA PRO A 28 -1.60 -9.96 -0.55
C PRO A 28 -0.44 -8.96 -0.66
N LEU A 29 -0.69 -7.70 -1.04
CA LEU A 29 0.36 -6.67 -1.05
C LEU A 29 0.88 -6.37 0.36
N ALA A 30 0.00 -6.17 1.33
CA ALA A 30 0.37 -5.95 2.74
C ALA A 30 1.09 -7.18 3.33
N LEU A 31 0.63 -8.40 3.01
CA LEU A 31 1.28 -9.63 3.46
C LEU A 31 2.67 -9.78 2.82
N GLY A 32 2.80 -9.53 1.52
CA GLY A 32 4.06 -9.64 0.79
C GLY A 32 5.08 -8.62 1.27
N GLN A 33 4.74 -7.34 1.27
CA GLN A 33 5.62 -6.29 1.80
C GLN A 33 5.92 -6.51 3.28
N GLY A 34 4.92 -6.90 4.07
CA GLY A 34 5.09 -7.16 5.49
C GLY A 34 6.06 -8.31 5.77
N ALA A 35 5.94 -9.42 5.03
CA ALA A 35 6.86 -10.54 5.13
C ALA A 35 8.28 -10.15 4.71
N PHE A 36 8.39 -9.39 3.61
CA PHE A 36 9.67 -8.88 3.14
C PHE A 36 10.36 -8.02 4.21
N TYR A 37 9.67 -7.02 4.77
CA TYR A 37 10.21 -6.12 5.80
C TYR A 37 10.52 -6.85 7.11
N ALA A 38 9.66 -7.79 7.52
CA ALA A 38 9.92 -8.59 8.72
C ALA A 38 11.18 -9.43 8.56
N ALA A 39 11.35 -10.09 7.40
CA ALA A 39 12.51 -10.90 7.11
C ALA A 39 13.80 -10.07 7.00
N THR A 40 13.78 -8.99 6.21
CA THR A 40 14.96 -8.12 6.03
C THR A 40 15.33 -7.36 7.30
N GLY A 41 14.34 -6.93 8.09
CA GLY A 41 14.55 -6.30 9.38
C GLY A 41 15.10 -7.25 10.45
N ALA A 42 14.67 -8.51 10.46
CA ALA A 42 15.18 -9.52 11.38
C ALA A 42 16.58 -10.03 11.02
N TRP A 43 16.93 -10.04 9.74
CA TRP A 43 18.20 -10.60 9.24
C TRP A 43 19.47 -10.08 9.96
N PRO A 44 19.71 -8.76 10.12
CA PRO A 44 20.89 -8.28 10.85
C PRO A 44 20.83 -8.56 12.36
N LEU A 45 19.66 -8.84 12.92
CA LEU A 45 19.49 -9.22 14.33
C LEU A 45 19.87 -10.69 14.55
N VAL A 46 19.48 -11.55 13.61
CA VAL A 46 19.72 -13.01 13.67
C VAL A 46 21.15 -13.34 13.23
N HIS A 47 21.62 -12.74 12.13
CA HIS A 47 22.91 -13.10 11.54
C HIS A 47 23.57 -11.94 10.78
N MET A 48 24.10 -10.98 11.53
CA MET A 48 24.83 -9.81 11.01
C MET A 48 25.92 -10.14 9.96
N PRO A 49 26.77 -11.19 10.12
CA PRO A 49 27.79 -11.49 9.12
C PRO A 49 27.22 -11.83 7.73
N SER A 50 26.06 -12.49 7.69
CA SER A 50 25.38 -12.84 6.43
C SER A 50 24.77 -11.60 5.79
N PHE A 51 24.17 -10.73 6.61
CA PHE A 51 23.65 -9.45 6.14
C PHE A 51 24.75 -8.59 5.51
N VAL A 52 25.91 -8.48 6.16
CA VAL A 52 27.06 -7.70 5.65
C VAL A 52 27.67 -8.35 4.41
N ALA A 53 27.70 -9.69 4.32
CA ALA A 53 28.18 -10.39 3.14
C ALA A 53 27.37 -10.02 1.87
N VAL A 54 26.06 -9.79 2.01
CA VAL A 54 25.19 -9.40 0.88
C VAL A 54 25.17 -7.89 0.66
N THR A 55 25.07 -7.12 1.74
CA THR A 55 24.82 -5.67 1.69
C THR A 55 26.08 -4.81 1.74
N GLY A 56 27.24 -5.44 1.87
CA GLY A 56 28.54 -4.80 2.03
C GLY A 56 28.84 -4.30 3.45
N PRO A 57 30.10 -3.92 3.73
CA PRO A 57 30.55 -3.47 5.05
C PRO A 57 29.72 -2.33 5.64
N LYS A 58 29.48 -2.38 6.95
CA LYS A 58 28.73 -1.35 7.70
C LYS A 58 29.62 -0.78 8.80
N LEU A 59 29.73 0.55 8.85
CA LEU A 59 30.56 1.25 9.83
C LEU A 59 30.02 1.10 11.25
N GLU A 60 28.70 1.18 11.41
CA GLU A 60 28.02 1.23 12.70
C GLU A 60 27.01 0.07 12.83
N PRO A 61 27.41 -1.10 13.36
CA PRO A 61 26.52 -2.26 13.47
C PRO A 61 25.29 -2.03 14.34
N TRP A 62 25.38 -1.16 15.36
CA TRP A 62 24.24 -0.84 16.21
C TRP A 62 23.13 -0.13 15.41
N LEU A 63 23.49 0.77 14.49
CA LEU A 63 22.54 1.48 13.64
C LEU A 63 21.79 0.52 12.72
N VAL A 64 22.49 -0.48 12.17
CA VAL A 64 21.89 -1.53 11.34
C VAL A 64 20.84 -2.31 12.14
N ARG A 65 21.12 -2.65 13.40
CA ARG A 65 20.15 -3.33 14.27
C ARG A 65 18.94 -2.44 14.57
N THR A 66 19.16 -1.16 14.85
CA THR A 66 18.05 -0.20 15.09
C THR A 66 17.15 -0.09 13.85
N VAL A 67 17.72 0.10 12.67
CA VAL A 67 16.95 0.14 11.41
C VAL A 67 16.24 -1.19 11.19
N GLY A 68 16.91 -2.31 11.44
CA GLY A 68 16.32 -3.65 11.35
C GLY A 68 15.09 -3.83 12.25
N VAL A 69 15.14 -3.37 13.51
CA VAL A 69 14.00 -3.37 14.44
C VAL A 69 12.85 -2.50 13.92
N LEU A 70 13.15 -1.31 13.40
CA LEU A 70 12.13 -0.39 12.88
C LEU A 70 11.44 -0.97 11.64
N VAL A 71 12.22 -1.43 10.65
CA VAL A 71 11.72 -2.07 9.43
C VAL A 71 10.94 -3.34 9.77
N GLY A 72 11.46 -4.16 10.69
CA GLY A 72 10.78 -5.35 11.18
C GLY A 72 9.44 -5.03 11.86
N THR A 73 9.38 -3.94 12.63
CA THR A 73 8.14 -3.46 13.28
C THR A 73 7.10 -3.02 12.25
N ILE A 74 7.52 -2.32 11.19
CA ILE A 74 6.66 -1.97 10.06
C ILE A 74 6.15 -3.27 9.41
N GLY A 75 7.05 -4.21 9.13
CA GLY A 75 6.71 -5.51 8.55
C GLY A 75 5.67 -6.28 9.37
N GLY A 76 5.88 -6.38 10.68
CA GLY A 76 4.94 -7.01 11.62
C GLY A 76 3.58 -6.31 11.65
N THR A 77 3.56 -4.98 11.57
CA THR A 77 2.32 -4.20 11.47
C THR A 77 1.54 -4.54 10.20
N LEU A 78 2.23 -4.60 9.05
CA LEU A 78 1.61 -4.94 7.76
C LEU A 78 1.11 -6.39 7.72
N LEU A 79 1.89 -7.33 8.24
CA LEU A 79 1.49 -8.74 8.38
C LEU A 79 0.25 -8.88 9.25
N SER A 80 0.23 -8.23 10.42
CA SER A 80 -0.92 -8.25 11.33
C SER A 80 -2.18 -7.67 10.67
N ALA A 81 -2.06 -6.53 10.00
CA ALA A 81 -3.15 -5.91 9.27
C ALA A 81 -3.69 -6.79 8.12
N GLY A 82 -2.79 -7.38 7.32
CA GLY A 82 -3.12 -8.29 6.23
C GLY A 82 -3.77 -9.60 6.70
N ALA A 83 -3.26 -10.17 7.80
CA ALA A 83 -3.81 -11.39 8.42
C ALA A 83 -5.23 -11.14 8.95
N ARG A 84 -5.44 -10.01 9.64
CA ARG A 84 -6.73 -9.59 10.19
C ARG A 84 -7.69 -9.00 9.15
N ARG A 85 -7.26 -8.88 7.90
CA ARG A 85 -8.02 -8.25 6.79
C ARG A 85 -8.47 -6.81 7.12
N ARG A 86 -7.65 -6.08 7.89
CA ARG A 86 -7.96 -4.72 8.38
C ARG A 86 -6.88 -3.74 7.94
N ILE A 87 -6.92 -3.34 6.67
CA ILE A 87 -6.00 -2.35 6.09
C ILE A 87 -6.68 -0.98 6.13
N THR A 88 -6.33 -0.20 7.15
CA THR A 88 -6.83 1.17 7.33
C THR A 88 -6.02 2.17 6.47
N PRO A 89 -6.51 3.42 6.29
CA PRO A 89 -5.75 4.46 5.60
C PRO A 89 -4.36 4.70 6.23
N GLU A 90 -4.23 4.59 7.55
CA GLU A 90 -2.97 4.77 8.28
C GLU A 90 -1.99 3.63 7.99
N VAL A 91 -2.47 2.38 7.95
CA VAL A 91 -1.64 1.22 7.56
C VAL A 91 -1.18 1.35 6.11
N ARG A 92 -2.07 1.80 5.22
CA ARG A 92 -1.74 2.07 3.82
C ARG A 92 -0.66 3.15 3.71
N TRP A 93 -0.81 4.24 4.47
CA TRP A 93 0.15 5.33 4.51
C TRP A 93 1.50 4.86 5.04
N LEU A 94 1.51 4.08 6.12
CA LEU A 94 2.72 3.47 6.67
C LEU A 94 3.44 2.63 5.61
N ALA A 95 2.71 1.77 4.89
CA ALA A 95 3.28 0.92 3.84
C ALA A 95 3.89 1.74 2.69
N LEU A 96 3.14 2.73 2.20
CA LEU A 96 3.55 3.60 1.10
C LEU A 96 4.74 4.48 1.49
N ALA A 97 4.66 5.19 2.61
CA ALA A 97 5.66 6.16 3.02
C ALA A 97 6.99 5.47 3.36
N SER A 98 6.93 4.29 3.99
CA SER A 98 8.13 3.50 4.27
C SER A 98 8.82 3.08 2.97
N ALA A 99 8.07 2.48 2.03
CA ALA A 99 8.62 2.02 0.75
C ALA A 99 9.19 3.19 -0.08
N ALA A 100 8.46 4.30 -0.16
CA ALA A 100 8.92 5.48 -0.87
C ALA A 100 10.18 6.09 -0.24
N GLY A 101 10.25 6.14 1.10
CA GLY A 101 11.41 6.64 1.83
C GLY A 101 12.65 5.77 1.65
N ILE A 102 12.51 4.44 1.76
CA ILE A 102 13.59 3.48 1.54
C ILE A 102 14.09 3.57 0.10
N ALA A 103 13.19 3.52 -0.89
CA ALA A 103 13.54 3.68 -2.29
C ALA A 103 14.31 4.99 -2.57
N ALA A 104 13.86 6.11 -2.00
CA ALA A 104 14.53 7.40 -2.17
C ALA A 104 15.97 7.38 -1.63
N ILE A 105 16.18 6.81 -0.43
CA ILE A 105 17.51 6.69 0.19
C ILE A 105 18.41 5.81 -0.69
N GLU A 106 17.91 4.67 -1.14
CA GLU A 106 18.71 3.69 -1.88
C GLU A 106 19.07 4.18 -3.28
N LEU A 107 18.11 4.72 -4.02
CA LEU A 107 18.39 5.27 -5.35
C LEU A 107 19.35 6.47 -5.28
N TRP A 108 19.27 7.28 -4.22
CA TRP A 108 20.20 8.37 -4.01
C TRP A 108 21.60 7.88 -3.63
N TYR A 109 21.73 7.06 -2.60
CA TYR A 109 23.03 6.67 -2.06
C TYR A 109 23.71 5.56 -2.85
N ALA A 110 22.99 4.57 -3.38
CA ALA A 110 23.55 3.52 -4.22
C ALA A 110 23.70 3.99 -5.67
N GLY A 111 22.69 4.69 -6.20
CA GLY A 111 22.67 5.12 -7.60
C GLY A 111 23.45 6.39 -7.86
N ARG A 112 22.91 7.53 -7.41
CA ARG A 112 23.47 8.85 -7.76
C ARG A 112 24.82 9.10 -7.09
N ARG A 113 24.95 8.77 -5.80
CA ARG A 113 26.16 9.02 -5.01
C ARG A 113 27.15 7.85 -5.02
N ARG A 114 26.70 6.63 -5.33
CA ARG A 114 27.52 5.40 -5.34
C ARG A 114 28.32 5.18 -4.03
N ARG A 115 27.68 5.46 -2.89
CA ARG A 115 28.28 5.38 -1.54
C ARG A 115 28.03 4.04 -0.85
N ILE A 116 27.00 3.31 -1.26
CA ILE A 116 26.64 1.99 -0.72
C ILE A 116 26.63 0.95 -1.84
N ALA A 117 26.60 -0.33 -1.45
CA ALA A 117 26.68 -1.44 -2.39
C ALA A 117 25.61 -1.37 -3.51
N PRO A 118 25.94 -1.75 -4.75
CA PRO A 118 24.99 -1.72 -5.86
C PRO A 118 23.73 -2.57 -5.66
N VAL A 119 23.78 -3.59 -4.79
CA VAL A 119 22.61 -4.42 -4.45
C VAL A 119 21.41 -3.59 -3.97
N TYR A 120 21.66 -2.45 -3.33
CA TYR A 120 20.60 -1.53 -2.89
C TYR A 120 19.84 -0.87 -4.04
N LEU A 121 20.35 -0.88 -5.28
CA LEU A 121 19.56 -0.43 -6.42
C LEU A 121 18.44 -1.39 -6.77
N LEU A 122 18.69 -2.70 -6.59
CA LEU A 122 17.66 -3.72 -6.80
C LEU A 122 16.59 -3.60 -5.70
N ASP A 123 17.03 -3.40 -4.46
CA ASP A 123 16.12 -3.16 -3.33
C ASP A 123 15.26 -1.92 -3.58
N GLY A 124 15.90 -0.80 -3.96
CA GLY A 124 15.21 0.47 -4.18
C GLY A 124 14.23 0.41 -5.35
N ALA A 125 14.52 -0.40 -6.37
CA ALA A 125 13.56 -0.66 -7.45
C ALA A 125 12.35 -1.47 -6.96
N GLY A 126 12.57 -2.47 -6.11
CA GLY A 126 11.51 -3.25 -5.46
C GLY A 126 10.62 -2.36 -4.57
N GLU A 127 11.24 -1.51 -3.76
CA GLU A 127 10.55 -0.57 -2.88
C GLU A 127 9.76 0.48 -3.68
N LEU A 128 10.31 0.99 -4.77
CA LEU A 128 9.60 1.90 -5.67
C LEU A 128 8.38 1.21 -6.31
N ALA A 129 8.49 -0.05 -6.69
CA ALA A 129 7.38 -0.83 -7.23
C ALA A 129 6.28 -1.05 -6.18
N LEU A 130 6.64 -1.33 -4.93
CA LEU A 130 5.69 -1.44 -3.81
C LEU A 130 4.96 -0.11 -3.57
N ALA A 131 5.69 1.00 -3.52
CA ALA A 131 5.11 2.33 -3.38
C ALA A 131 4.12 2.64 -4.52
N ALA A 132 4.51 2.36 -5.78
CA ALA A 132 3.67 2.54 -6.94
C ALA A 132 2.38 1.68 -6.87
N ALA A 133 2.48 0.43 -6.42
CA ALA A 133 1.33 -0.44 -6.23
C ALA A 133 0.33 0.12 -5.20
N TRP A 134 0.82 0.65 -4.08
CA TRP A 134 -0.03 1.32 -3.09
C TRP A 134 -0.68 2.60 -3.61
N VAL A 135 0.01 3.39 -4.43
CA VAL A 135 -0.60 4.57 -5.09
C VAL A 135 -1.70 4.13 -6.05
N ALA A 136 -1.42 3.14 -6.91
CA ALA A 136 -2.36 2.66 -7.93
C ALA A 136 -3.65 2.11 -7.31
N LEU A 137 -3.54 1.31 -6.25
CA LEU A 137 -4.71 0.79 -5.53
C LEU A 137 -5.52 1.90 -4.83
N GLY A 138 -4.90 3.05 -4.54
CA GLY A 138 -5.53 4.16 -3.80
C GLY A 138 -6.26 5.12 -4.73
N ALA A 139 -5.66 5.41 -5.88
CA ALA A 139 -6.27 6.19 -6.95
C ALA A 139 -7.58 5.54 -7.45
N ARG A 140 -7.60 4.20 -7.58
CA ARG A 140 -8.80 3.42 -7.97
C ARG A 140 -9.97 3.58 -7.01
N ARG A 141 -9.74 3.94 -5.74
CA ARG A 141 -10.81 4.20 -4.76
C ARG A 141 -11.40 5.61 -4.89
N ARG A 142 -10.55 6.63 -5.09
CA ARG A 142 -11.01 8.04 -5.17
C ARG A 142 -11.88 8.30 -6.39
N VAL A 143 -11.50 7.75 -7.55
CA VAL A 143 -12.29 7.90 -8.79
C VAL A 143 -13.71 7.34 -8.63
N ARG A 144 -13.86 6.17 -7.99
CA ARG A 144 -15.18 5.57 -7.73
C ARG A 144 -16.03 6.36 -6.74
N GLY A 145 -15.44 6.84 -5.64
CA GLY A 145 -16.16 7.66 -4.66
C GLY A 145 -16.66 8.99 -5.26
N GLY A 146 -15.94 9.55 -6.23
CA GLY A 146 -16.36 10.74 -6.98
C GLY A 146 -17.54 10.45 -7.91
N VAL A 147 -17.49 9.37 -8.69
CA VAL A 147 -18.57 8.99 -9.63
C VAL A 147 -19.87 8.66 -8.89
N ALA A 148 -19.81 7.91 -7.78
CA ALA A 148 -20.99 7.59 -6.98
C ALA A 148 -21.65 8.84 -6.34
N ARG A 149 -20.85 9.84 -5.95
CA ARG A 149 -21.37 11.12 -5.43
C ARG A 149 -22.04 11.97 -6.52
N VAL A 150 -21.51 11.95 -7.75
CA VAL A 150 -22.07 12.72 -8.87
C VAL A 150 -23.36 12.08 -9.39
N GLY A 151 -23.46 10.75 -9.39
CA GLY A 151 -24.68 10.03 -9.80
C GLY A 151 -25.86 10.11 -8.82
N GLY A 152 -25.61 10.40 -7.53
CA GLY A 152 -26.64 10.51 -6.50
C GLY A 152 -27.23 11.91 -6.29
N GLY A 153 -26.72 12.94 -6.99
CA GLY A 153 -27.12 14.35 -6.81
C GLY A 153 -28.33 14.81 -7.62
N GLY A 154 -28.96 13.92 -8.40
CA GLY A 154 -30.07 14.27 -9.28
C GLY A 154 -31.44 14.28 -8.60
N GLY A 155 -31.80 15.40 -7.96
CA GLY A 155 -33.18 15.90 -7.95
C GLY A 155 -34.06 15.60 -6.72
N ARG A 156 -34.21 16.60 -5.86
CA ARG A 156 -35.55 17.12 -5.52
C ARG A 156 -35.46 18.65 -5.46
N PRO A 157 -36.20 19.38 -6.32
CA PRO A 157 -36.27 20.83 -6.19
C PRO A 157 -37.12 21.18 -4.98
N HIS A 158 -36.70 22.29 -4.40
CA HIS A 158 -37.34 23.13 -3.43
C HIS A 158 -38.87 23.21 -3.59
N GLY A 159 -39.59 22.92 -2.51
CA GLY A 159 -41.00 23.30 -2.32
C GLY A 159 -41.21 23.61 -0.85
N ARG A 160 -40.75 24.79 -0.42
CA ARG A 160 -41.19 25.45 0.81
C ARG A 160 -42.28 26.45 0.39
N GLU A 161 -43.25 26.66 1.29
CA GLU A 161 -44.39 27.60 1.22
C GLU A 161 -45.56 27.00 0.42
N GLU A 162 -46.76 26.78 0.97
CA GLU A 162 -47.54 27.65 1.87
C GLU A 162 -48.19 26.88 3.03
N GLU A 163 -47.77 27.19 4.26
CA GLU A 163 -48.62 27.15 5.46
C GLU A 163 -48.94 28.61 5.77
N ALA A 164 -50.08 29.09 5.29
CA ALA A 164 -50.70 30.33 5.75
C ALA A 164 -52.22 30.19 5.69
N ARG A 165 -52.78 29.93 6.89
CA ARG A 165 -54.07 30.43 7.41
C ARG A 165 -55.33 30.23 6.58
#